data_AF-A0A838E381-F1
#
_entry.id   AF-A0A838E381-F1
#
_cell.length_a   1.000
_cell.length_b   1.000
_cell.length_c   1.000
_cell.angle_alpha   90.00
_cell.angle_beta   90.00
_cell.angle_gamma   90.00
#
_symmetry.space_group_name_H-M   'P 1'
#
loop_
_entity.id
_entity.type
_entity.pdbx_description
1 polymer ?
#
loop_
_entity_poly.entity_id
_entity_poly.type
_entity_poly.pdbx_seq_one_letter_code
_entity_poly.pdbx_strand_id
1 'polypeptide(L)' 'MQHTYPLYGNLCTAFFDLDKPSPSPIEYKFYENYVKQSSGAILEPMCCSGRYLLPLFESGYNVHGFDA' A
#
# COMPACT_ATOMS: atom_id res chain seq x y z
N MET A 1 32.39 2.79 -7.82
CA MET A 1 31.33 2.25 -8.70
C MET A 1 30.00 2.49 -8.02
N GLN A 2 29.10 3.26 -8.62
CA GLN A 2 27.78 3.52 -8.06
C GLN A 2 26.87 2.35 -8.47
N HIS A 3 26.53 1.47 -7.53
CA HIS A 3 25.60 0.38 -7.81
C HIS A 3 24.19 0.98 -7.98
N THR A 4 23.66 0.91 -9.19
CA THR A 4 22.26 1.23 -9.47
C THR A 4 21.47 -0.07 -9.39
N TYR A 5 20.57 -0.18 -8.42
CA TYR A 5 19.62 -1.28 -8.35
C TYR A 5 18.48 -1.00 -9.34
N PRO A 6 18.01 -2.00 -10.10
CA PRO A 6 16.89 -1.80 -11.01
C PRO A 6 15.63 -1.43 -10.22
N LEU A 7 15.04 -0.28 -10.56
CA LEU A 7 13.80 0.21 -9.96
C LEU A 7 12.57 -0.41 -10.64
N TYR A 8 11.47 -0.48 -9.89
CA TYR A 8 10.17 -0.84 -10.45
C TYR A 8 9.72 0.30 -11.38
N GLY A 9 9.69 0.04 -12.69
CA GLY A 9 9.42 1.06 -13.70
C GLY A 9 7.94 1.16 -14.08
N ASN A 10 7.59 2.21 -14.85
CA ASN A 10 6.21 2.53 -15.23
C ASN A 10 5.41 1.36 -15.82
N LEU A 11 6.04 0.54 -16.68
CA LEU A 11 5.35 -0.62 -17.28
C LEU A 11 5.02 -1.69 -16.23
N CYS A 12 5.93 -1.92 -15.28
CA CYS A 12 5.72 -2.85 -14.19
C CYS A 12 4.60 -2.33 -13.26
N THR A 13 4.58 -1.04 -12.93
CA THR A 13 3.50 -0.41 -12.14
C THR A 13 2.15 -0.59 -12.82
N ALA A 14 2.04 -0.23 -14.11
CA ALA A 14 0.78 -0.39 -14.84
C ALA A 14 0.32 -1.86 -14.92
N PHE A 15 1.26 -2.80 -15.13
CA PHE A 15 0.93 -4.23 -15.12
C PHE A 15 0.47 -4.71 -13.74
N PHE A 16 1.14 -4.26 -12.66
CA PHE A 16 0.78 -4.61 -11.29
C PHE A 16 -0.62 -4.13 -10.93
N ASP A 17 -0.98 -2.90 -11.29
CA ASP A 17 -2.30 -2.34 -11.01
C ASP A 17 -3.42 -3.12 -11.73
N LEU A 18 -3.13 -3.61 -12.94
CA LEU A 18 -4.06 -4.47 -13.70
C LEU A 18 -4.17 -5.89 -13.12
N ASP A 19 -3.07 -6.48 -12.68
CA ASP A 19 -3.01 -7.83 -12.10
C ASP A 19 -3.55 -7.88 -10.66
N LYS A 20 -3.36 -6.79 -9.90
CA LYS A 20 -3.64 -6.70 -8.46
C LYS A 20 -4.45 -5.44 -8.11
N PRO A 21 -5.66 -5.29 -8.67
CA PRO A 21 -6.46 -4.06 -8.52
C PRO A 21 -6.98 -3.82 -7.11
N SER A 22 -7.10 -4.87 -6.30
CA SER A 22 -7.60 -4.80 -4.93
C SER A 22 -6.87 -5.79 -4.02
N PRO A 23 -6.78 -5.53 -2.71
CA PRO A 23 -6.14 -6.45 -1.77
C PRO A 23 -6.99 -7.71 -1.62
N SER A 24 -6.35 -8.85 -1.33
CA SER A 24 -7.10 -10.05 -0.95
C SER A 24 -7.93 -9.75 0.32
N PRO A 25 -9.21 -10.17 0.41
CA PRO A 25 -10.03 -9.92 1.59
C PRO A 25 -9.40 -10.45 2.90
N ILE A 26 -8.69 -11.58 2.82
CA ILE A 26 -8.03 -12.20 3.97
C ILE A 26 -6.84 -11.34 4.43
N GLU A 27 -6.01 -10.88 3.47
CA GLU A 27 -4.85 -10.04 3.76
C GLU A 27 -5.27 -8.66 4.25
N TYR A 28 -6.28 -8.06 3.60
CA TYR A 28 -6.83 -6.78 4.03
C TYR A 28 -7.33 -6.87 5.46
N LYS A 29 -8.09 -7.93 5.80
CA LYS A 29 -8.59 -8.11 7.16
C LYS A 29 -7.47 -8.27 8.18
N PHE A 30 -6.41 -8.98 7.81
CA PHE A 30 -5.23 -9.14 8.64
C PHE A 30 -4.61 -7.78 9.00
N TYR A 31 -4.36 -6.92 8.02
CA TYR A 31 -3.78 -5.59 8.27
C TYR A 31 -4.78 -4.63 8.94
N GLU A 32 -6.06 -4.67 8.56
CA GLU A 32 -7.13 -3.86 9.17
C GLU A 32 -7.22 -4.11 10.68
N ASN A 33 -6.98 -5.35 11.14
CA ASN A 33 -7.00 -5.65 12.57
C ASN A 33 -5.91 -4.91 13.36
N TYR A 34 -4.73 -4.65 12.78
CA TYR A 34 -3.70 -3.83 13.41
C TYR A 34 -4.07 -2.35 13.39
N VAL A 35 -4.58 -1.89 12.25
CA VAL A 35 -5.06 -0.51 12.07
C VAL A 35 -6.13 -0.16 13.11
N LYS A 36 -7.09 -1.05 13.35
CA LYS A 36 -8.14 -0.88 14.39
C LYS A 36 -7.63 -0.74 15.81
N GLN A 37 -6.46 -1.32 16.10
CA GLN A 37 -5.86 -1.30 17.43
C GLN A 37 -4.95 -0.08 17.64
N SER A 38 -4.69 0.69 16.58
CA SER A 38 -3.88 1.91 16.65
C SER A 38 -4.69 3.09 17.21
N SER A 39 -4.06 3.94 18.01
CA SER A 39 -4.66 5.12 18.65
C SER A 39 -4.16 6.44 18.07
N GLY A 40 -3.46 6.41 16.93
CA GLY A 40 -2.82 7.56 16.32
C GLY A 40 -2.81 7.50 14.78
N ALA A 41 -2.03 8.38 14.16
CA ALA A 41 -1.86 8.38 12.71
C ALA A 41 -1.16 7.08 12.24
N ILE A 42 -1.62 6.56 11.11
CA ILE A 42 -1.13 5.30 10.53
C ILE A 42 -0.27 5.64 9.32
N LEU A 43 0.87 4.97 9.17
CA LEU A 43 1.74 5.08 8.00
C LEU A 43 1.81 3.72 7.30
N GLU A 44 1.47 3.69 6.02
CA GLU A 44 1.77 2.59 5.11
C GLU A 44 3.03 2.92 4.31
N PRO A 45 4.20 2.41 4.71
CA PRO A 45 5.41 2.54 3.90
C PRO A 45 5.34 1.62 2.69
N MET A 46 6.01 2.03 1.60
CA MET A 46 6.00 1.29 0.33
C MET A 46 4.57 1.08 -0.19
N CYS A 47 3.74 2.13 -0.09
CA CYS A 47 2.33 2.04 -0.41
C CYS A 47 2.07 1.85 -1.93
N CYS A 48 3.09 2.04 -2.77
CA CYS A 48 3.00 1.99 -4.22
C CYS A 48 1.79 2.80 -4.73
N SER A 49 0.96 2.20 -5.58
CA SER A 49 -0.29 2.75 -6.10
C SER A 49 -1.44 2.80 -5.09
N GLY A 50 -1.24 2.37 -3.84
CA GLY A 50 -2.20 2.50 -2.75
C GLY A 50 -3.18 1.33 -2.60
N ARG A 51 -2.77 0.11 -2.97
CA ARG A 51 -3.63 -1.09 -2.95
C ARG A 51 -4.28 -1.36 -1.58
N TYR A 52 -3.59 -1.11 -0.47
CA TYR A 52 -4.18 -1.20 0.88
C TYR A 52 -4.52 0.17 1.44
N LEU A 53 -3.74 1.20 1.08
CA LEU A 53 -3.90 2.58 1.53
C LEU A 53 -5.29 3.12 1.24
N LEU A 54 -5.74 2.98 -0.01
CA LEU A 54 -7.00 3.57 -0.46
C LEU A 54 -8.20 2.96 0.26
N PRO A 55 -8.38 1.63 0.35
CA PRO A 55 -9.47 1.04 1.13
C PRO A 55 -9.45 1.41 2.62
N LEU A 56 -8.27 1.51 3.25
CA LEU A 56 -8.15 1.96 4.64
C LEU A 56 -8.59 3.42 4.79
N PHE A 57 -8.15 4.29 3.88
CA PHE A 57 -8.56 5.69 3.86
C PHE A 57 -10.07 5.84 3.66
N GLU A 58 -10.65 5.12 2.71
CA GLU A 58 -12.10 5.09 2.45
C GLU A 58 -12.90 4.51 3.64
N SER A 59 -12.29 3.64 4.44
CA SER A 59 -12.88 3.11 5.68
C SER A 59 -12.83 4.10 6.86
N GLY A 60 -12.29 5.31 6.66
CA GLY A 60 -12.24 6.38 7.66
C GLY A 60 -11.02 6.37 8.57
N TYR A 61 -10.02 5.53 8.30
CA TYR A 61 -8.77 5.55 9.07
C TYR A 61 -7.91 6.75 8.67
N ASN A 62 -7.27 7.40 9.65
CA ASN A 62 -6.29 8.44 9.41
C ASN A 62 -4.94 7.81 9.00
N VAL A 63 -4.89 7.35 7.75
CA VAL A 63 -3.73 6.66 7.16
C VAL A 63 -3.05 7.52 6.11
N HIS A 64 -1.72 7.49 6.12
CA HIS A 64 -0.85 8.14 5.16
C HIS A 64 0.02 7.11 4.46
N GLY A 65 0.30 7.31 3.17
CA GLY A 65 1.19 6.47 2.39
C GLY A 65 2.50 7.20 2.06
N PHE A 66 3.58 6.44 1.94
CA PHE A 66 4.85 6.94 1.39
C PHE A 66 5.49 5.89 0.49
N ASP A 67 5.92 6.32 -0.70
CA ASP A 67 6.70 5.53 -1.66
C ASP A 67 7.79 6.42 -2.32
N ALA A 68 8.75 5.80 -2.99
CA ALA A 68 10.00 6.44 -3.47
C ALA A 68 9.86 7.09 -4.87
#